data_AF-M7SQF4-F1
#
_entry.id   AF-M7SQF4-F1
#
_cell.length_a   1.000
_cell.length_b   1.000
_cell.length_c   1.000
_cell.angle_alpha   90.00
_cell.angle_beta   90.00
_cell.angle_gamma   90.00
#
_symmetry.space_group_name_H-M   'P 1'
#
loop_
_entity.id
_entity.type
_entity.pdbx_description
1 polymer ?
#
loop_
_entity_poly.entity_id
_entity_poly.type
_entity_poly.pdbx_seq_one_letter_code
_entity_poly.pdbx_strand_id
1 'polypeptide(L)'
;MAPKRGTKRAFDEAGLEDSATLPKQTKLPWGKRGIQASLPTPAASSSPERDQDTTGSKTKKPAARKAAAQKPAAKRAPTANKVYKDALKEVDKTFNQLTKKYKPNPTGWSGITADDFSQVMCRFIPKVRMLSEDSVPAAFNLLLDIGEHAYGDLEACCKSSGFGDTDKPYQKMDGVLAELITTRKEAQNASDGEDHDNPSDGFVLEPSTQDLGGEEKAIRDDLGKKHPNKQQRGWLDRARRADLKNLFETRRQRRESIEDWAGNALNDLVESNRRIDAYGIGDHFFRKSIALLSSIKGIEAPF
;
A
#
# COMPACT_ATOMS: atom_id res chain seq x y z
N MET A 1 -6.58 -2.49 -67.71
CA MET A 1 -5.86 -1.28 -67.25
C MET A 1 -5.34 -1.54 -65.85
N ALA A 2 -4.02 -1.51 -65.69
CA ALA A 2 -3.30 -1.63 -64.42
C ALA A 2 -2.03 -0.78 -64.54
N PRO A 3 -1.66 0.07 -63.57
CA PRO A 3 -0.37 0.74 -63.61
C PRO A 3 0.67 -0.06 -62.81
N LYS A 4 1.82 -0.30 -63.46
CA LYS A 4 3.09 -0.68 -62.82
C LYS A 4 3.89 0.59 -62.54
N ARG A 5 4.56 0.63 -61.37
CA ARG A 5 5.98 1.02 -61.10
C ARG A 5 6.14 1.82 -59.81
N GLY A 6 7.20 1.49 -59.09
CA GLY A 6 7.80 2.33 -58.04
C GLY A 6 8.81 1.55 -57.20
N THR A 7 10.08 1.58 -57.59
CA THR A 7 11.21 0.98 -56.85
C THR A 7 12.10 2.08 -56.25
N LYS A 8 12.71 1.77 -55.10
CA LYS A 8 13.87 2.39 -54.41
C LYS A 8 13.63 3.68 -53.62
N ARG A 9 13.99 3.63 -52.32
CA ARG A 9 15.30 4.12 -51.82
C ARG A 9 15.62 3.52 -50.44
N ALA A 10 16.83 2.97 -50.33
CA ALA A 10 17.50 2.70 -49.07
C ALA A 10 18.09 4.00 -48.54
N PHE A 11 18.09 4.17 -47.22
CA PHE A 11 18.79 5.23 -46.53
C PHE A 11 19.83 4.57 -45.62
N ASP A 12 21.08 4.64 -46.05
CA ASP A 12 22.25 4.37 -45.22
C ASP A 12 22.60 5.69 -44.52
N GLU A 13 22.77 5.66 -43.20
CA GLU A 13 23.67 6.59 -42.55
C GLU A 13 24.33 5.89 -41.36
N ALA A 14 25.63 5.67 -41.53
CA ALA A 14 26.54 5.18 -40.51
C ALA A 14 27.18 6.37 -39.80
N GLY A 15 27.46 6.21 -38.50
CA GLY A 15 28.59 6.87 -37.85
C GLY A 15 28.24 7.83 -36.71
N LEU A 16 28.20 7.30 -35.49
CA LEU A 16 28.88 7.94 -34.36
C LEU A 16 29.22 6.88 -33.31
N GLU A 17 30.45 6.40 -33.36
CA GLU A 17 31.08 5.76 -32.21
C GLU A 17 31.48 6.88 -31.24
N ASP A 18 31.06 6.80 -29.98
CA ASP A 18 31.96 7.18 -28.90
C ASP A 18 31.65 6.42 -27.61
N SER A 19 32.75 6.08 -26.95
CA SER A 19 32.92 5.02 -25.97
C SER A 19 32.38 5.35 -24.57
N ALA A 20 31.64 4.40 -23.98
CA ALA A 20 31.58 4.24 -22.53
C ALA A 20 31.45 2.75 -22.19
N THR A 21 32.54 2.18 -21.70
CA THR A 21 32.70 0.78 -21.33
C THR A 21 31.85 0.46 -20.09
N LEU A 22 30.70 -0.19 -20.27
CA LEU A 22 29.91 -0.75 -19.16
C LEU A 22 30.56 -2.05 -18.65
N PRO A 23 30.65 -2.29 -17.33
CA PRO A 23 31.23 -3.50 -16.79
C PRO A 23 30.38 -4.74 -17.15
N LYS A 24 31.08 -5.81 -17.55
CA LYS A 24 30.53 -7.11 -17.94
C LYS A 24 29.63 -7.66 -16.82
N GLN A 25 28.33 -7.73 -17.06
CA GLN A 25 27.42 -8.51 -16.23
C GLN A 25 27.81 -9.98 -16.28
N THR A 26 28.13 -10.53 -15.11
CA THR A 26 28.27 -11.97 -14.87
C THR A 26 26.95 -12.66 -15.15
N LYS A 27 26.95 -13.56 -16.14
CA LYS A 27 25.86 -14.51 -16.40
C LYS A 27 25.64 -15.38 -15.16
N LEU A 28 24.46 -15.29 -14.53
CA LEU A 28 24.04 -16.25 -13.52
C LEU A 28 23.50 -17.52 -14.21
N PRO A 29 24.05 -18.72 -13.93
CA PRO A 29 23.54 -19.96 -14.49
C PRO A 29 22.38 -20.47 -13.65
N TRP A 30 21.15 -20.40 -14.16
CA TRP A 30 19.99 -21.02 -13.50
C TRP A 30 19.75 -22.41 -14.10
N GLY A 31 20.52 -23.36 -13.59
CA GLY A 31 20.27 -24.79 -13.70
C GLY A 31 19.82 -25.36 -12.36
N LYS A 32 18.63 -26.00 -12.38
CA LYS A 32 18.15 -27.02 -11.42
C LYS A 32 18.45 -26.77 -9.93
N ARG A 33 17.46 -26.31 -9.18
CA ARG A 33 17.27 -26.73 -7.78
C ARG A 33 15.79 -26.86 -7.47
N GLY A 34 15.40 -28.10 -7.18
CA GLY A 34 14.05 -28.46 -6.74
C GLY A 34 13.77 -27.83 -5.38
N ILE A 35 12.55 -27.35 -5.22
CA ILE A 35 12.00 -26.88 -3.96
C ILE A 35 11.67 -28.13 -3.14
N GLN A 36 12.50 -28.44 -2.16
CA GLN A 36 12.11 -29.32 -1.05
C GLN A 36 11.84 -28.40 0.14
N ALA A 37 10.56 -28.26 0.48
CA ALA A 37 10.11 -27.58 1.68
C ALA A 37 10.52 -28.40 2.91
N SER A 38 11.13 -27.75 3.90
CA SER A 38 11.40 -28.33 5.21
C SER A 38 10.56 -27.57 6.25
N LEU A 39 9.46 -28.20 6.66
CA LEU A 39 8.77 -27.93 7.91
C LEU A 39 9.65 -28.41 9.08
N PRO A 40 9.66 -27.75 10.24
CA PRO A 40 10.20 -28.33 11.46
C PRO A 40 9.12 -29.19 12.16
N THR A 41 9.39 -30.49 12.29
CA THR A 41 8.70 -31.42 13.20
C THR A 41 9.71 -31.84 14.29
N PRO A 42 9.28 -32.07 15.55
CA PRO A 42 10.18 -32.26 16.69
C PRO A 42 10.95 -33.58 16.61
N ALA A 43 12.19 -33.55 17.07
CA ALA A 43 13.04 -34.72 17.24
C ALA A 43 12.48 -35.65 18.33
N ALA A 44 12.39 -36.93 17.99
CA ALA A 44 12.45 -38.04 18.94
C ALA A 44 13.86 -38.64 18.85
N SER A 45 14.50 -38.91 19.99
CA SER A 45 15.62 -39.86 20.06
C SER A 45 15.42 -40.79 21.24
N SER A 46 15.65 -42.07 20.96
CA SER A 46 15.38 -43.28 21.74
C SER A 46 16.38 -43.57 22.86
N SER A 47 15.93 -44.43 23.80
CA SER A 47 16.58 -45.06 24.97
C SER A 47 17.89 -45.86 24.68
N PRO A 48 18.60 -46.38 25.71
CA PRO A 48 18.20 -47.64 26.40
C PRO A 48 18.52 -47.77 27.92
N GLU A 49 17.84 -48.75 28.56
CA GLU A 49 18.19 -49.63 29.72
C GLU A 49 18.91 -49.07 30.96
N ARG A 50 18.75 -49.56 32.21
CA ARG A 50 17.93 -50.54 32.94
C ARG A 50 18.43 -50.42 34.40
N ASP A 51 17.56 -50.28 35.41
CA ASP A 51 17.65 -51.05 36.67
C ASP A 51 16.50 -50.75 37.66
N GLN A 52 15.73 -51.82 37.90
CA GLN A 52 15.21 -52.38 39.16
C GLN A 52 14.34 -51.58 40.14
N ASP A 53 13.17 -52.21 40.42
CA ASP A 53 12.51 -52.47 41.72
C ASP A 53 12.14 -51.27 42.65
N THR A 54 11.00 -51.20 43.33
CA THR A 54 9.89 -52.12 43.64
C THR A 54 8.69 -51.30 44.15
N THR A 55 7.52 -51.94 44.09
CA THR A 55 6.22 -51.62 44.71
C THR A 55 6.22 -50.95 46.09
N GLY A 56 5.29 -50.02 46.36
CA GLY A 56 4.88 -49.75 47.74
C GLY A 56 4.09 -48.48 48.06
N SER A 57 2.77 -48.66 48.20
CA SER A 57 1.91 -48.06 49.24
C SER A 57 1.50 -46.58 49.22
N LYS A 58 0.24 -46.40 49.64
CA LYS A 58 -0.57 -45.18 49.73
C LYS A 58 -0.03 -44.23 50.81
N THR A 59 -0.08 -42.93 50.54
CA THR A 59 -0.27 -41.93 51.62
C THR A 59 -1.00 -40.70 51.10
N LYS A 60 -2.11 -40.38 51.77
CA LYS A 60 -2.99 -39.24 51.51
C LYS A 60 -2.24 -37.92 51.77
N LYS A 61 -2.39 -36.93 50.88
CA LYS A 61 -1.99 -35.53 51.13
C LYS A 61 -3.23 -34.62 51.12
N PRO A 62 -3.32 -33.61 52.00
CA PRO A 62 -4.59 -32.95 52.34
C PRO A 62 -5.03 -31.92 51.30
N ALA A 63 -6.33 -31.63 51.32
CA ALA A 63 -7.03 -30.68 50.47
C ALA A 63 -6.40 -29.27 50.51
N ALA A 64 -6.12 -28.74 49.32
CA ALA A 64 -5.74 -27.35 49.11
C ALA A 64 -6.92 -26.42 49.44
N ARG A 65 -6.66 -25.43 50.30
CA ARG A 65 -7.54 -24.28 50.55
C ARG A 65 -7.84 -23.56 49.24
N LYS A 66 -9.13 -23.34 48.95
CA LYS A 66 -9.61 -22.46 47.89
C LYS A 66 -9.05 -21.05 48.09
N ALA A 67 -8.15 -20.61 47.21
CA ALA A 67 -7.88 -19.19 47.01
C ALA A 67 -9.08 -18.57 46.30
N ALA A 68 -9.58 -17.45 46.84
CA ALA A 68 -10.69 -16.70 46.29
C ALA A 68 -10.40 -16.29 44.84
N ALA A 69 -11.34 -16.60 43.94
CA ALA A 69 -11.31 -16.15 42.56
C ALA A 69 -11.31 -14.62 42.52
N GLN A 70 -10.20 -14.03 42.07
CA GLN A 70 -10.15 -12.62 41.73
C GLN A 70 -11.09 -12.38 40.55
N LYS A 71 -12.05 -11.47 40.72
CA LYS A 71 -12.91 -10.98 39.63
C LYS A 71 -12.02 -10.50 38.46
N PRO A 72 -12.35 -10.82 37.20
CA PRO A 72 -11.60 -10.30 36.07
C PRO A 72 -11.69 -8.77 36.06
N ALA A 73 -10.54 -8.12 36.08
CA ALA A 73 -10.43 -6.68 35.95
C ALA A 73 -11.17 -6.22 34.69
N ALA A 74 -11.96 -5.14 34.80
CA ALA A 74 -12.62 -4.50 33.68
C ALA A 74 -11.59 -4.27 32.56
N LYS A 75 -11.88 -4.77 31.34
CA LYS A 75 -11.02 -4.57 30.17
C LYS A 75 -10.89 -3.06 29.97
N ARG A 76 -9.70 -2.50 30.23
CA ARG A 76 -9.36 -1.11 29.89
C ARG A 76 -9.74 -0.87 28.44
N ALA A 77 -10.39 0.27 28.17
CA ALA A 77 -10.72 0.68 26.81
C ALA A 77 -9.45 0.63 25.94
N PRO A 78 -9.53 0.14 24.70
CA PRO A 78 -8.38 0.10 23.81
C PRO A 78 -7.86 1.52 23.59
N THR A 79 -6.54 1.70 23.62
CA THR A 79 -5.91 2.99 23.32
C THR A 79 -6.13 3.36 21.85
N ALA A 80 -6.17 4.67 21.53
CA ALA A 80 -6.35 5.17 20.16
C ALA A 80 -5.38 4.53 19.16
N ASN A 81 -4.11 4.34 19.55
CA ASN A 81 -3.10 3.66 18.73
C ASN A 81 -3.47 2.19 18.41
N LYS A 82 -4.07 1.47 19.37
CA LYS A 82 -4.54 0.11 19.11
C LYS A 82 -5.70 0.11 18.12
N VAL A 83 -6.67 1.02 18.29
CA VAL A 83 -7.82 1.17 17.37
C VAL A 83 -7.34 1.49 15.96
N TYR A 84 -6.40 2.43 15.83
CA TYR A 84 -5.75 2.79 14.57
C TYR A 84 -5.09 1.57 13.90
N LYS A 85 -4.21 0.85 14.60
CA LYS A 85 -3.52 -0.33 14.05
C LYS A 85 -4.47 -1.47 13.67
N ASP A 86 -5.53 -1.67 14.45
CA ASP A 86 -6.55 -2.67 14.14
C ASP A 86 -7.39 -2.26 12.91
N ALA A 87 -7.68 -0.96 12.75
CA ALA A 87 -8.35 -0.43 11.57
C ALA A 87 -7.50 -0.57 10.29
N LEU A 88 -6.19 -0.26 10.36
CA LEU A 88 -5.27 -0.48 9.23
C LEU A 88 -5.26 -1.93 8.76
N LYS A 89 -5.17 -2.89 9.71
CA LYS A 89 -5.24 -4.32 9.36
C LYS A 89 -6.56 -4.70 8.69
N GLU A 90 -7.65 -4.07 9.09
CA GLU A 90 -8.97 -4.31 8.50
C GLU A 90 -9.06 -3.74 7.08
N VAL A 91 -8.49 -2.56 6.83
CA VAL A 91 -8.32 -1.96 5.49
C VAL A 91 -7.48 -2.89 4.61
N ASP A 92 -6.27 -3.26 5.07
CA ASP A 92 -5.36 -4.16 4.35
C ASP A 92 -6.03 -5.49 4.01
N LYS A 93 -6.74 -6.08 4.98
CA LYS A 93 -7.47 -7.33 4.79
C LYS A 93 -8.57 -7.19 3.74
N THR A 94 -9.33 -6.10 3.81
CA THR A 94 -10.44 -5.83 2.87
C THR A 94 -9.92 -5.62 1.46
N PHE A 95 -8.87 -4.81 1.30
CA PHE A 95 -8.17 -4.61 0.04
C PHE A 95 -7.69 -5.94 -0.54
N ASN A 96 -6.98 -6.75 0.27
CA ASN A 96 -6.47 -8.05 -0.17
C ASN A 96 -7.58 -9.06 -0.54
N GLN A 97 -8.77 -8.94 0.06
CA GLN A 97 -9.92 -9.75 -0.34
C GLN A 97 -10.50 -9.30 -1.68
N LEU A 98 -10.56 -7.99 -1.93
CA LEU A 98 -10.98 -7.43 -3.21
C LEU A 98 -9.98 -7.79 -4.32
N THR A 99 -8.67 -7.69 -4.06
CA THR A 99 -7.66 -7.96 -5.08
C THR A 99 -7.63 -9.44 -5.49
N LYS A 100 -7.98 -10.37 -4.61
CA LYS A 100 -8.14 -11.80 -4.95
C LYS A 100 -9.30 -12.06 -5.91
N LYS A 101 -10.27 -11.14 -6.00
CA LYS A 101 -11.39 -11.22 -6.93
C LYS A 101 -11.05 -10.65 -8.31
N TYR A 102 -9.87 -10.04 -8.51
CA TYR A 102 -9.37 -9.73 -9.85
C TYR A 102 -9.21 -11.01 -10.65
N LYS A 103 -10.09 -11.19 -11.62
CA LYS A 103 -9.98 -12.22 -12.65
C LYS A 103 -10.01 -11.51 -14.00
N PRO A 104 -8.86 -11.29 -14.64
CA PRO A 104 -8.83 -10.83 -16.03
C PRO A 104 -9.54 -11.89 -16.86
N ASN A 105 -10.77 -11.61 -17.29
CA ASN A 105 -11.54 -12.53 -18.12
C ASN A 105 -11.38 -12.09 -19.59
N PRO A 106 -10.87 -12.94 -20.48
CA PRO A 106 -10.65 -12.60 -21.88
C PRO A 106 -11.95 -12.37 -22.68
N THR A 107 -13.11 -12.83 -22.22
CA THR A 107 -14.39 -12.74 -22.96
C THR A 107 -15.33 -11.64 -22.49
N GLY A 108 -14.95 -10.88 -21.46
CA GLY A 108 -15.74 -9.80 -20.89
C GLY A 108 -15.13 -9.30 -19.59
N TRP A 109 -15.39 -8.05 -19.19
CA TRP A 109 -14.93 -7.57 -17.89
C TRP A 109 -15.98 -7.91 -16.83
N SER A 110 -15.63 -8.80 -15.90
CA SER A 110 -16.46 -9.21 -14.77
C SER A 110 -15.64 -9.20 -13.47
N GLY A 111 -14.91 -8.10 -13.27
CA GLY A 111 -13.95 -7.95 -12.17
C GLY A 111 -14.29 -6.76 -11.27
N ILE A 112 -13.65 -6.74 -10.10
CA ILE A 112 -13.65 -5.59 -9.19
C ILE A 112 -12.87 -4.44 -9.87
N THR A 113 -13.39 -3.23 -9.75
CA THR A 113 -12.85 -1.99 -10.32
C THR A 113 -12.61 -0.93 -9.25
N ALA A 114 -12.02 0.20 -9.61
CA ALA A 114 -11.87 1.35 -8.71
C ALA A 114 -13.21 1.81 -8.13
N ASP A 115 -14.32 1.67 -8.85
CA ASP A 115 -15.68 1.93 -8.33
C ASP A 115 -15.97 1.07 -7.09
N ASP A 116 -15.69 -0.24 -7.17
CA ASP A 116 -15.90 -1.17 -6.06
C ASP A 116 -14.95 -0.89 -4.89
N PHE A 117 -13.67 -0.64 -5.19
CA PHE A 117 -12.66 -0.33 -4.17
C PHE A 117 -13.06 0.93 -3.41
N SER A 118 -13.37 2.01 -4.12
CA SER A 118 -13.70 3.29 -3.52
C SER A 118 -14.96 3.21 -2.67
N GLN A 119 -16.02 2.53 -3.14
CA GLN A 119 -17.23 2.31 -2.37
C GLN A 119 -16.99 1.49 -1.09
N VAL A 120 -16.18 0.44 -1.16
CA VAL A 120 -15.86 -0.41 0.01
C VAL A 120 -14.97 0.34 1.00
N MET A 121 -13.94 1.04 0.52
CA MET A 121 -13.04 1.82 1.37
C MET A 121 -13.75 2.98 2.06
N CYS A 122 -14.71 3.61 1.38
CA CYS A 122 -15.56 4.66 1.97
C CYS A 122 -16.37 4.18 3.19
N ARG A 123 -16.58 2.87 3.37
CA ARG A 123 -17.27 2.31 4.56
C ARG A 123 -16.46 2.42 5.84
N PHE A 124 -15.17 2.73 5.76
CA PHE A 124 -14.30 2.92 6.93
C PHE A 124 -14.43 4.33 7.55
N ILE A 125 -15.12 5.27 6.90
CA ILE A 125 -15.32 6.64 7.40
C ILE A 125 -15.87 6.70 8.84
N PRO A 126 -16.88 5.90 9.25
CA PRO A 126 -17.35 5.93 10.64
C PRO A 126 -16.23 5.59 11.65
N LYS A 127 -15.32 4.68 11.31
CA LYS A 127 -14.17 4.34 12.15
C LYS A 127 -13.17 5.50 12.23
N VAL A 128 -12.94 6.20 11.12
CA VAL A 128 -12.12 7.42 11.09
C VAL A 128 -12.71 8.49 12.01
N ARG A 129 -14.03 8.73 11.93
CA ARG A 129 -14.72 9.72 12.78
C ARG A 129 -14.62 9.36 14.26
N MET A 130 -14.87 8.10 14.63
CA MET A 130 -14.66 7.64 16.01
C MET A 130 -13.22 7.84 16.47
N LEU A 131 -12.24 7.50 15.63
CA LEU A 131 -10.83 7.68 15.97
C LEU A 131 -10.44 9.16 16.12
N SER A 132 -11.11 10.06 15.39
CA SER A 132 -10.82 11.50 15.46
C SER A 132 -11.21 12.14 16.78
N GLU A 133 -12.17 11.56 17.51
CA GLU A 133 -12.55 11.99 18.87
C GLU A 133 -11.41 11.75 19.87
N ASP A 134 -10.64 10.68 19.67
CA ASP A 134 -9.51 10.32 20.54
C ASP A 134 -8.15 10.87 20.04
N SER A 135 -7.95 10.89 18.72
CA SER A 135 -6.68 11.28 18.10
C SER A 135 -6.88 11.70 16.64
N VAL A 136 -6.92 13.02 16.41
CA VAL A 136 -6.96 13.61 15.07
C VAL A 136 -5.78 13.16 14.18
N PRO A 137 -4.52 13.10 14.66
CA PRO A 137 -3.42 12.59 13.83
C PRO A 137 -3.59 11.15 13.36
N ALA A 138 -4.09 10.26 14.23
CA ALA A 138 -4.31 8.87 13.87
C ALA A 138 -5.46 8.70 12.88
N ALA A 139 -6.56 9.48 13.05
CA ALA A 139 -7.66 9.51 12.11
C ALA A 139 -7.24 10.03 10.73
N PHE A 140 -6.43 11.09 10.71
CA PHE A 140 -5.85 11.66 9.50
C PHE A 140 -5.00 10.63 8.73
N ASN A 141 -4.05 9.99 9.41
CA ASN A 141 -3.20 8.97 8.78
C ASN A 141 -4.01 7.76 8.28
N LEU A 142 -5.04 7.34 9.02
CA LEU A 142 -5.93 6.26 8.60
C LEU A 142 -6.69 6.63 7.32
N LEU A 143 -7.17 7.87 7.21
CA LEU A 143 -7.94 8.27 6.03
C LEU A 143 -7.07 8.41 4.78
N LEU A 144 -5.82 8.86 4.92
CA LEU A 144 -4.84 8.82 3.82
C LEU A 144 -4.61 7.38 3.34
N ASP A 145 -4.42 6.44 4.28
CA ASP A 145 -4.25 5.02 3.96
C ASP A 145 -5.48 4.44 3.26
N ILE A 146 -6.70 4.77 3.72
CA ILE A 146 -7.95 4.39 3.05
C ILE A 146 -8.00 4.97 1.62
N GLY A 147 -7.58 6.23 1.43
CA GLY A 147 -7.54 6.90 0.13
C GLY A 147 -6.60 6.19 -0.87
N GLU A 148 -5.43 5.75 -0.41
CA GLU A 148 -4.48 4.98 -1.23
C GLU A 148 -5.05 3.62 -1.68
N HIS A 149 -5.80 2.96 -0.80
CA HIS A 149 -6.44 1.68 -1.13
C HIS A 149 -7.69 1.84 -1.99
N ALA A 150 -8.27 3.05 -2.08
CA ALA A 150 -9.57 3.30 -2.68
C ALA A 150 -9.59 3.27 -4.21
N TYR A 151 -8.46 3.51 -4.89
CA TYR A 151 -8.38 3.36 -6.35
C TYR A 151 -8.00 1.94 -6.80
N GLY A 152 -7.63 1.06 -5.87
CA GLY A 152 -7.35 -0.33 -6.20
C GLY A 152 -6.02 -0.54 -6.95
N ASP A 153 -6.00 -1.58 -7.78
CA ASP A 153 -4.86 -2.00 -8.57
C ASP A 153 -5.12 -1.69 -10.05
N LEU A 154 -4.93 -0.42 -10.41
CA LEU A 154 -5.25 0.12 -11.74
C LEU A 154 -4.38 -0.47 -12.85
N GLU A 155 -3.14 -0.84 -12.51
CA GLU A 155 -2.18 -1.41 -13.45
C GLU A 155 -2.47 -2.87 -13.80
N ALA A 156 -3.42 -3.53 -13.08
CA ALA A 156 -3.84 -4.88 -13.40
C ALA A 156 -4.42 -5.01 -14.82
N CYS A 157 -5.17 -4.00 -15.31
CA CYS A 157 -5.60 -3.90 -16.71
C CYS A 157 -6.21 -2.53 -17.04
N CYS A 158 -6.41 -2.26 -18.34
CA CYS A 158 -7.06 -1.03 -18.83
C CYS A 158 -8.52 -0.82 -18.40
N LYS A 159 -9.19 -1.83 -17.83
CA LYS A 159 -10.57 -1.76 -17.34
C LYS A 159 -10.67 -1.69 -15.81
N SER A 160 -9.53 -1.64 -15.11
CA SER A 160 -9.52 -1.56 -13.64
C SER A 160 -10.06 -0.24 -13.11
N SER A 161 -10.08 0.82 -13.93
CA SER A 161 -10.59 2.15 -13.55
C SER A 161 -12.10 2.21 -13.33
N GLY A 162 -12.86 1.25 -13.87
CA GLY A 162 -14.32 1.22 -13.70
C GLY A 162 -15.07 2.04 -14.74
N PHE A 163 -16.27 2.50 -14.35
CA PHE A 163 -17.26 3.15 -15.21
C PHE A 163 -17.65 4.56 -14.74
N GLY A 164 -16.93 5.11 -13.75
CA GLY A 164 -17.11 6.49 -13.29
C GLY A 164 -17.96 6.64 -12.03
N ASP A 165 -18.05 5.61 -11.18
CA ASP A 165 -18.78 5.66 -9.91
C ASP A 165 -17.86 6.01 -8.72
N THR A 166 -16.60 6.41 -8.98
CA THR A 166 -15.59 6.80 -7.99
C THR A 166 -15.85 8.17 -7.34
N ASP A 167 -16.57 9.07 -8.02
CA ASP A 167 -16.73 10.47 -7.60
C ASP A 167 -17.34 10.61 -6.20
N LYS A 168 -18.48 9.97 -5.97
CA LYS A 168 -19.22 10.10 -4.70
C LYS A 168 -18.41 9.54 -3.52
N PRO A 169 -17.80 8.33 -3.60
CA PRO A 169 -16.88 7.86 -2.57
C PRO A 169 -15.72 8.82 -2.29
N TYR A 170 -15.06 9.34 -3.34
CA TYR A 170 -13.92 10.25 -3.18
C TYR A 170 -14.33 11.57 -2.56
N GLN A 171 -15.42 12.20 -3.01
CA GLN A 171 -15.93 13.43 -2.41
C GLN A 171 -16.26 13.26 -0.92
N LYS A 172 -16.79 12.10 -0.53
CA LYS A 172 -17.11 11.82 0.87
C LYS A 172 -15.86 11.65 1.73
N MET A 173 -14.83 10.96 1.22
CA MET A 173 -13.55 10.86 1.93
C MET A 173 -12.80 12.19 1.97
N ASP A 174 -12.81 12.95 0.87
CA ASP A 174 -12.21 14.28 0.75
C ASP A 174 -12.82 15.27 1.73
N GLY A 175 -14.15 15.26 1.90
CA GLY A 175 -14.82 16.08 2.91
C GLY A 175 -14.34 15.79 4.34
N VAL A 176 -14.22 14.51 4.70
CA VAL A 176 -13.72 14.12 6.04
C VAL A 176 -12.23 14.47 6.20
N LEU A 177 -11.43 14.32 5.15
CA LEU A 177 -10.01 14.65 5.21
C LEU A 177 -9.81 16.16 5.38
N ALA A 178 -10.59 16.97 4.67
CA ALA A 178 -10.60 18.43 4.82
C ALA A 178 -10.97 18.88 6.24
N GLU A 179 -11.98 18.24 6.85
CA GLU A 179 -12.34 18.45 8.26
C GLU A 179 -11.13 18.17 9.18
N LEU A 180 -10.47 17.01 9.01
CA LEU A 180 -9.31 16.61 9.82
C LEU A 180 -8.10 17.52 9.64
N ILE A 181 -7.83 17.98 8.41
CA ILE A 181 -6.75 18.95 8.12
C ILE A 181 -6.98 20.24 8.91
N THR A 182 -8.21 20.75 8.89
CA THR A 182 -8.59 22.00 9.56
C THR A 182 -8.43 21.85 11.08
N THR A 183 -9.01 20.80 11.67
CA THR A 183 -8.90 20.54 13.12
C THR A 183 -7.44 20.36 13.55
N ARG A 184 -6.62 19.66 12.76
CA ARG A 184 -5.20 19.45 13.08
C ARG A 184 -4.40 20.76 13.04
N LYS A 185 -4.67 21.62 12.05
CA LYS A 185 -4.04 22.94 11.94
C LYS A 185 -4.42 23.85 13.12
N GLU A 186 -5.70 23.88 13.49
CA GLU A 186 -6.17 24.67 14.64
C GLU A 186 -5.53 24.21 15.96
N ALA A 187 -5.41 22.89 16.15
CA ALA A 187 -4.73 22.34 17.33
C ALA A 187 -3.25 22.73 17.40
N GLN A 188 -2.56 22.78 16.26
CA GLN A 188 -1.16 23.23 16.18
C GLN A 188 -1.03 24.72 16.50
N ASN A 189 -1.89 25.56 15.93
CA ASN A 189 -1.91 27.00 16.24
C ASN A 189 -2.25 27.29 17.71
N ALA A 190 -3.02 26.42 18.38
CA ALA A 190 -3.37 26.57 19.79
C ALA A 190 -2.24 26.11 20.74
N SER A 191 -1.37 25.19 20.32
CA SER A 191 -0.19 24.79 21.09
C SER A 191 0.97 25.76 20.94
N ASP A 192 1.09 26.37 19.75
CA ASP A 192 2.15 27.29 19.39
C ASP A 192 1.66 28.72 19.68
N GLY A 193 1.58 29.08 20.97
CA GLY A 193 1.19 30.43 21.40
C GLY A 193 2.01 31.50 20.66
N GLU A 194 1.30 32.49 20.11
CA GLU A 194 1.75 33.67 19.34
C GLU A 194 3.23 33.73 18.89
N ASP A 195 3.39 33.90 17.57
CA ASP A 195 4.65 34.21 16.86
C ASP A 195 5.66 33.06 16.68
N HIS A 196 5.26 32.07 15.89
CA HIS A 196 6.20 31.50 14.93
C HIS A 196 5.61 31.66 13.52
N ASP A 197 6.08 32.68 12.81
CA ASP A 197 6.05 32.71 11.35
C ASP A 197 6.60 31.37 10.89
N ASN A 198 5.71 30.48 10.45
CA ASN A 198 6.07 29.19 9.89
C ASN A 198 7.06 29.48 8.77
N PRO A 199 8.35 29.12 8.89
CA PRO A 199 9.27 29.43 7.83
C PRO A 199 8.71 28.69 6.62
N SER A 200 8.36 29.47 5.60
CA SER A 200 8.21 28.99 4.23
C SER A 200 9.60 28.54 3.75
N ASP A 201 10.22 27.63 4.50
CA ASP A 201 11.45 26.98 4.13
C ASP A 201 11.04 26.09 2.97
N GLY A 202 11.44 26.52 1.77
CA GLY A 202 10.76 26.21 0.51
C GLY A 202 10.32 24.76 0.41
N PHE A 203 9.04 24.50 0.70
CA PHE A 203 8.46 23.18 0.50
C PHE A 203 8.50 22.91 -1.00
N VAL A 204 9.39 22.02 -1.42
CA VAL A 204 9.45 21.53 -2.79
C VAL A 204 8.61 20.27 -2.86
N LEU A 205 7.60 20.31 -3.73
CA LEU A 205 6.83 19.13 -4.10
C LEU A 205 7.74 18.19 -4.91
N GLU A 206 8.52 17.37 -4.22
CA GLU A 206 9.38 16.38 -4.85
C GLU A 206 8.62 15.08 -5.08
N PRO A 207 8.56 14.56 -6.32
CA PRO A 207 8.11 13.20 -6.56
C PRO A 207 9.02 12.23 -5.81
N SER A 208 8.47 11.53 -4.84
CA SER A 208 9.02 10.35 -4.18
C SER A 208 9.08 9.20 -5.18
N THR A 209 9.99 9.31 -6.14
CA THR A 209 10.32 8.23 -7.09
C THR A 209 10.82 6.96 -6.39
N GLN A 210 11.13 7.04 -5.09
CA GLN A 210 11.48 5.91 -4.23
C GLN A 210 10.34 4.91 -4.02
N ASP A 211 9.07 5.31 -4.17
CA ASP A 211 7.96 4.42 -3.85
C ASP A 211 7.45 3.57 -5.04
N LEU A 212 8.06 3.73 -6.22
CA LEU A 212 7.81 2.84 -7.35
C LEU A 212 8.68 1.60 -7.20
N GLY A 213 8.07 0.51 -6.74
CA GLY A 213 8.72 -0.80 -6.75
C GLY A 213 9.25 -1.13 -8.16
N GLY A 214 10.50 -1.57 -8.20
CA GLY A 214 11.26 -1.73 -9.45
C GLY A 214 11.16 -3.14 -10.05
N GLU A 215 10.53 -4.09 -9.36
CA GLU A 215 10.54 -5.49 -9.76
C GLU A 215 9.70 -5.72 -11.02
N GLU A 216 8.49 -5.18 -11.09
CA GLU A 216 7.67 -5.34 -12.30
C GLU A 216 8.36 -4.69 -13.51
N LYS A 217 8.91 -3.49 -13.31
CA LYS A 217 9.65 -2.76 -14.36
C LYS A 217 10.85 -3.55 -14.84
N ALA A 218 11.67 -4.10 -13.94
CA ALA A 218 12.82 -4.92 -14.30
C ALA A 218 12.41 -6.16 -15.11
N ILE A 219 11.32 -6.85 -14.72
CA ILE A 219 10.81 -8.01 -15.46
C ILE A 219 10.32 -7.58 -16.86
N ARG A 220 9.64 -6.43 -16.99
CA ARG A 220 9.20 -5.90 -18.29
C ARG A 220 10.39 -5.54 -19.18
N ASP A 221 11.41 -4.90 -18.61
CA ASP A 221 12.62 -4.51 -19.34
C ASP A 221 13.36 -5.75 -19.87
N ASP A 222 13.46 -6.82 -19.07
CA ASP A 222 14.05 -8.11 -19.48
C ASP A 222 13.24 -8.81 -20.59
N LEU A 223 11.91 -8.65 -20.58
CA LEU A 223 11.04 -9.20 -21.64
C LEU A 223 11.11 -8.39 -22.93
N GLY A 224 11.42 -7.09 -22.84
CA GLY A 224 11.40 -6.15 -23.95
C GLY A 224 10.03 -6.12 -24.64
N LYS A 225 10.02 -6.15 -25.98
CA LYS A 225 8.77 -6.10 -26.78
C LYS A 225 8.01 -7.43 -26.86
N LYS A 226 8.43 -8.48 -26.13
CA LYS A 226 7.82 -9.81 -26.22
C LYS A 226 6.55 -9.90 -25.39
N HIS A 227 5.52 -10.53 -25.94
CA HIS A 227 4.32 -10.84 -25.16
C HIS A 227 4.65 -11.88 -24.09
N PRO A 228 4.33 -11.62 -22.80
CA PRO A 228 4.63 -12.55 -21.72
C PRO A 228 3.81 -13.84 -21.85
N ASN A 229 4.47 -14.97 -21.63
CA ASN A 229 3.80 -16.26 -21.50
C ASN A 229 3.00 -16.35 -20.19
N LYS A 230 2.28 -17.47 -19.95
CA LYS A 230 1.45 -17.64 -18.74
C LYS A 230 2.25 -17.53 -17.43
N GLN A 231 3.45 -18.09 -17.40
CA GLN A 231 4.31 -18.05 -16.21
C GLN A 231 4.84 -16.64 -15.96
N GLN A 232 5.30 -15.96 -17.01
CA GLN A 232 5.79 -14.58 -16.97
C GLN A 232 4.69 -13.59 -16.57
N ARG A 233 3.45 -13.77 -17.06
CA ARG A 233 2.28 -13.01 -16.57
C ARG A 233 2.08 -13.20 -15.06
N GLY A 234 2.19 -14.43 -14.58
CA GLY A 234 2.12 -14.71 -13.14
C GLY A 234 3.28 -14.13 -12.32
N TRP A 235 4.45 -13.89 -12.93
CA TRP A 235 5.56 -13.16 -12.30
C TRP A 235 5.27 -11.67 -12.23
N LEU A 236 4.86 -11.06 -13.35
CA LEU A 236 4.47 -9.66 -13.43
C LEU A 236 3.35 -9.32 -12.43
N ASP A 237 2.31 -10.16 -12.35
CA ASP A 237 1.21 -9.96 -11.39
C ASP A 237 1.66 -10.02 -9.93
N ARG A 238 2.67 -10.84 -9.60
CA ARG A 238 3.21 -10.93 -8.24
C ARG A 238 4.10 -9.74 -7.92
N ALA A 239 4.98 -9.37 -8.85
CA ALA A 239 5.86 -8.22 -8.72
C ALA A 239 5.05 -6.93 -8.55
N ARG A 240 4.08 -6.67 -9.44
CA ARG A 240 3.17 -5.52 -9.33
C ARG A 240 2.49 -5.41 -7.97
N ARG A 241 1.95 -6.53 -7.48
CA ARG A 241 1.27 -6.55 -6.17
C ARG A 241 2.23 -6.33 -5.01
N ALA A 242 3.47 -6.81 -5.13
CA ALA A 242 4.52 -6.55 -4.14
C ALA A 242 4.93 -5.07 -4.18
N ASP A 243 5.13 -4.51 -5.37
CA ASP A 243 5.46 -3.10 -5.59
C ASP A 243 4.37 -2.18 -5.01
N LEU A 244 3.09 -2.46 -5.29
CA LEU A 244 1.96 -1.72 -4.74
C LEU A 244 1.87 -1.83 -3.21
N LYS A 245 2.16 -3.01 -2.66
CA LYS A 245 2.18 -3.22 -1.21
C LYS A 245 3.33 -2.44 -0.56
N ASN A 246 4.52 -2.46 -1.16
CA ASN A 246 5.69 -1.75 -0.66
C ASN A 246 5.47 -0.24 -0.68
N LEU A 247 4.82 0.29 -1.73
CA LEU A 247 4.37 1.68 -1.80
C LEU A 247 3.52 2.06 -0.58
N PHE A 248 2.45 1.30 -0.32
CA PHE A 248 1.55 1.59 0.81
C PHE A 248 2.27 1.50 2.16
N GLU A 249 3.10 0.47 2.36
CA GLU A 249 3.87 0.32 3.60
C GLU A 249 4.88 1.45 3.80
N THR A 250 5.57 1.88 2.74
CA THR A 250 6.58 2.95 2.81
C THR A 250 5.94 4.30 3.11
N ARG A 251 4.85 4.65 2.42
CA ARG A 251 4.12 5.89 2.70
C ARG A 251 3.47 5.90 4.07
N ARG A 252 2.91 4.76 4.52
CA ARG A 252 2.41 4.61 5.89
C ARG A 252 3.50 4.86 6.93
N GLN A 253 4.68 4.24 6.78
CA GLN A 253 5.81 4.46 7.69
C GLN A 253 6.25 5.93 7.71
N ARG A 254 6.27 6.57 6.54
CA ARG A 254 6.62 7.97 6.38
C ARG A 254 5.65 8.92 7.09
N ARG A 255 4.33 8.67 6.97
CA ARG A 255 3.28 9.41 7.69
C ARG A 255 3.39 9.31 9.22
N GLU A 256 4.03 8.25 9.71
CA GLU A 256 4.24 8.02 11.16
C GLU A 256 5.57 8.57 11.67
N SER A 257 6.57 8.75 10.80
CA SER A 257 7.92 9.17 11.18
C SER A 257 8.23 10.65 10.91
N ILE A 258 7.61 11.26 9.89
CA ILE A 258 7.88 12.64 9.49
C ILE A 258 7.07 13.63 10.33
N GLU A 259 7.74 14.68 10.81
CA GLU A 259 7.12 15.77 11.58
C GLU A 259 6.25 16.68 10.69
N ASP A 260 6.70 16.98 9.47
CA ASP A 260 5.92 17.70 8.46
C ASP A 260 4.78 16.85 7.87
N TRP A 261 3.72 16.73 8.66
CA TRP A 261 2.54 15.97 8.29
C TRP A 261 1.82 16.53 7.05
N ALA A 262 1.81 17.86 6.88
CA ALA A 262 1.06 18.51 5.82
C ALA A 262 1.77 18.38 4.46
N GLY A 263 3.10 18.58 4.45
CA GLY A 263 3.90 18.41 3.25
C GLY A 263 3.95 16.96 2.79
N ASN A 264 4.09 16.04 3.75
CA ASN A 264 4.07 14.61 3.43
C ASN A 264 2.72 14.16 2.84
N ALA A 265 1.60 14.56 3.45
CA ALA A 265 0.28 14.23 2.92
C ALA A 265 0.02 14.86 1.55
N LEU A 266 0.53 16.08 1.31
CA LEU A 266 0.41 16.74 0.01
C LEU A 266 1.16 15.96 -1.08
N ASN A 267 2.40 15.53 -0.81
CA ASN A 267 3.17 14.69 -1.72
C ASN A 267 2.44 13.37 -2.03
N ASP A 268 1.99 12.65 -0.99
CA ASP A 268 1.27 11.38 -1.15
C ASP A 268 0.02 11.54 -2.04
N LEU A 269 -0.79 12.57 -1.79
CA LEU A 269 -2.03 12.82 -2.53
C LEU A 269 -1.77 13.27 -3.96
N VAL A 270 -0.82 14.18 -4.21
CA VAL A 270 -0.52 14.67 -5.56
C VAL A 270 0.10 13.58 -6.42
N GLU A 271 0.99 12.75 -5.86
CA GLU A 271 1.54 11.61 -6.60
C GLU A 271 0.47 10.56 -6.91
N SER A 272 -0.41 10.28 -5.94
CA SER A 272 -1.53 9.37 -6.16
C SER A 272 -2.43 9.92 -7.26
N ASN A 273 -2.76 11.21 -7.21
CA ASN A 273 -3.57 11.88 -8.24
C ASN A 273 -2.93 11.74 -9.62
N ARG A 274 -1.66 12.13 -9.79
CA ARG A 274 -0.91 11.97 -11.05
C ARG A 274 -0.90 10.53 -11.57
N ARG A 275 -0.73 9.55 -10.68
CA ARG A 275 -0.72 8.12 -11.06
C ARG A 275 -2.07 7.70 -11.61
N ILE A 276 -3.15 8.09 -10.95
CA ILE A 276 -4.49 7.64 -11.30
C ILE A 276 -5.15 8.50 -12.39
N ASP A 277 -4.62 9.69 -12.66
CA ASP A 277 -5.07 10.58 -13.73
C ASP A 277 -4.94 9.92 -15.11
N ALA A 278 -3.88 9.16 -15.34
CA ALA A 278 -3.70 8.35 -16.55
C ALA A 278 -4.84 7.33 -16.79
N TYR A 279 -5.66 7.08 -15.78
CA TYR A 279 -6.82 6.18 -15.81
C TYR A 279 -8.17 6.92 -15.82
N GLY A 280 -8.16 8.25 -15.88
CA GLY A 280 -9.35 9.10 -15.96
C GLY A 280 -10.12 9.25 -14.65
N ILE A 281 -9.47 9.00 -13.50
CA ILE A 281 -10.09 9.13 -12.17
C ILE A 281 -9.43 10.21 -11.28
N GLY A 282 -8.43 10.93 -11.80
CA GLY A 282 -7.67 11.96 -11.08
C GLY A 282 -8.49 13.20 -10.73
N ASP A 283 -9.37 13.64 -11.63
CA ASP A 283 -10.15 14.89 -11.51
C ASP A 283 -10.92 15.06 -10.20
N HIS A 284 -11.38 13.95 -9.62
CA HIS A 284 -12.24 13.92 -8.43
C HIS A 284 -11.51 13.41 -7.17
N PHE A 285 -10.22 13.07 -7.28
CA PHE A 285 -9.45 12.50 -6.19
C PHE A 285 -8.93 13.58 -5.24
N PHE A 286 -9.57 13.68 -4.06
CA PHE A 286 -9.14 14.51 -2.91
C PHE A 286 -8.81 15.98 -3.23
N ARG A 287 -9.52 16.58 -4.20
CA ARG A 287 -9.24 17.92 -4.69
C ARG A 287 -9.28 19.00 -3.60
N LYS A 288 -10.24 18.93 -2.67
CA LYS A 288 -10.34 19.93 -1.59
C LYS A 288 -9.20 19.79 -0.60
N SER A 289 -8.87 18.57 -0.22
CA SER A 289 -7.77 18.29 0.72
C SER A 289 -6.42 18.68 0.15
N ILE A 290 -6.17 18.41 -1.14
CA ILE A 290 -4.97 18.88 -1.84
C ILE A 290 -4.89 20.40 -1.80
N ALA A 291 -5.97 21.11 -2.14
CA ALA A 291 -5.99 22.57 -2.10
C ALA A 291 -5.73 23.15 -0.70
N LEU A 292 -6.32 22.55 0.35
CA LEU A 292 -6.09 22.97 1.74
C LEU A 292 -4.64 22.77 2.18
N LEU A 293 -4.06 21.60 1.90
CA LEU A 293 -2.66 21.31 2.23
C LEU A 293 -1.69 22.21 1.46
N SER A 294 -2.00 22.50 0.19
CA SER A 294 -1.24 23.43 -0.64
C SER A 294 -1.26 24.84 -0.05
N SER A 295 -2.43 25.31 0.40
CA SER A 295 -2.57 26.58 1.09
C SER A 295 -1.79 26.63 2.41
N ILE A 296 -1.76 25.52 3.18
CA ILE A 296 -0.93 25.42 4.39
C ILE A 296 0.56 25.56 4.06
N LYS A 297 0.98 25.01 2.92
CA LYS A 297 2.38 25.05 2.46
C LYS A 297 2.77 26.30 1.68
N GLY A 298 1.80 27.17 1.35
CA GLY A 298 2.06 28.36 0.54
C GLY A 298 2.51 28.03 -0.89
N ILE A 299 2.11 26.87 -1.41
CA ILE A 299 2.40 26.46 -2.80
C ILE A 299 1.11 26.26 -3.58
N GLU A 300 1.19 26.36 -4.91
CA GLU A 300 0.11 25.94 -5.80
C GLU A 300 0.39 24.49 -6.25
N ALA A 301 -0.39 23.53 -5.76
CA ALA A 301 -0.22 22.15 -6.20
C ALA A 301 -0.75 21.97 -7.63
N PRO A 302 -0.04 21.21 -8.47
CA PRO A 302 -0.51 20.87 -9.80
C PRO A 302 -1.67 19.89 -9.72
N PHE A 303 -2.74 20.20 -10.46
CA PHE A 303 -3.81 19.27 -10.82
C PHE A 303 -3.58 18.80 -12.25
#